data_AF-A0A6D2L881-F1
#
_entry.id   AF-A0A6D2L881-F1
#
_cell.length_a   1.000
_cell.length_b   1.000
_cell.length_c   1.000
_cell.angle_alpha   90.00
_cell.angle_beta   90.00
_cell.angle_gamma   90.00
#
_symmetry.space_group_name_H-M   'P 1'
#
loop_
_entity.id
_entity.type
_entity.pdbx_description
1 polymer ?
#
loop_
_entity_poly.entity_id
_entity_poly.type
_entity_poly.pdbx_seq_one_letter_code
_entity_poly.pdbx_strand_id
1 'polypeptide(L)'
;MIRNFLVGISRVKDMTISSTTLEVIYDYSRCEPLPLFRKLSFLRVDFDGYNWEMLPIFLQSCPNLKSLVVGYTRSGERGKLYFA
;
A
#
# COMPACT_ATOMS: atom_id res chain seq x y z
N MET A 1 17.20 6.54 -5.89
CA MET A 1 16.10 7.50 -5.65
C MET A 1 14.97 6.87 -4.83
N ILE A 2 14.37 5.76 -5.29
CA ILE A 2 13.29 5.06 -4.56
C ILE A 2 13.68 4.54 -3.17
N ARG A 3 14.87 3.96 -3.02
CA ARG A 3 15.38 3.50 -1.71
C ARG A 3 15.35 4.59 -0.64
N ASN A 4 15.86 5.77 -0.96
CA ASN A 4 15.90 6.90 -0.02
C ASN A 4 14.50 7.39 0.33
N PHE A 5 13.57 7.36 -0.63
CA PHE A 5 12.16 7.64 -0.37
C PHE A 5 11.55 6.65 0.61
N LEU A 6 11.73 5.33 0.38
CA LEU A 6 11.24 4.27 1.28
C LEU A 6 11.83 4.37 2.68
N VAL A 7 13.13 4.67 2.78
CA VAL A 7 13.80 4.94 4.06
C VAL A 7 13.20 6.15 4.76
N GLY A 8 12.88 7.22 4.02
CA GLY A 8 12.21 8.40 4.55
C GLY A 8 10.84 8.07 5.17
N ILE A 9 10.00 7.35 4.43
CA ILE A 9 8.65 6.99 4.88
C ILE A 9 8.62 5.84 5.90
N SER A 10 9.71 5.08 6.09
CA SER A 10 9.80 4.00 7.11
C SER A 10 9.58 4.48 8.55
N ARG A 11 9.66 5.79 8.78
CA ARG A 11 9.46 6.46 10.07
C ARG A 11 8.00 6.85 10.34
N VAL A 12 7.13 6.73 9.35
CA VAL A 12 5.71 7.07 9.44
C VAL A 12 4.97 6.04 10.30
N LYS A 13 4.01 6.53 11.10
CA LYS A 13 3.21 5.70 11.99
C LYS A 13 1.91 5.19 11.34
N ASP A 14 1.27 6.05 10.56
CA ASP A 14 -0.02 5.78 9.93
C ASP A 14 0.12 6.05 8.44
N MET A 15 -0.15 5.04 7.61
CA MET A 15 0.07 5.11 6.16
C MET A 15 -1.19 4.69 5.42
N THR A 16 -1.55 5.46 4.39
CA THR A 16 -2.58 5.06 3.41
C THR A 16 -1.93 5.04 2.03
N ILE A 17 -2.07 3.93 1.31
CA ILE A 17 -1.51 3.73 -0.03
C ILE A 17 -2.54 3.15 -0.98
N SER A 18 -2.36 3.41 -2.28
CA SER A 18 -3.10 2.73 -3.34
C SER A 18 -2.47 1.38 -3.68
N SER A 19 -3.23 0.52 -4.37
CA SER A 19 -2.72 -0.68 -5.04
C SER A 19 -1.51 -0.40 -5.93
N THR A 20 -1.54 0.66 -6.75
CA THR A 20 -0.42 1.05 -7.63
C THR A 20 0.83 1.39 -6.83
N THR A 21 0.68 2.03 -5.66
CA THR A 21 1.83 2.32 -4.80
C THR A 21 2.41 1.03 -4.21
N LEU A 22 1.55 0.09 -3.81
CA LEU A 22 1.96 -1.22 -3.33
C LEU A 22 2.69 -2.02 -4.41
N GLU A 23 2.25 -1.93 -5.68
CA GLU A 23 2.89 -2.57 -6.83
C GLU A 23 4.31 -2.05 -7.05
N VAL A 24 4.52 -0.74 -7.04
CA VAL A 24 5.85 -0.14 -7.15
C VAL A 24 6.78 -0.59 -6.01
N ILE A 25 6.25 -0.70 -4.79
CA ILE A 25 7.02 -1.21 -3.63
C ILE A 25 7.37 -2.68 -3.84
N TYR A 26 6.41 -3.49 -4.32
CA TYR A 26 6.60 -4.90 -4.60
C TYR A 26 7.66 -5.12 -5.68
N ASP A 27 7.59 -4.41 -6.80
CA ASP A 27 8.58 -4.51 -7.87
C ASP A 27 9.97 -4.15 -7.39
N TYR A 28 10.10 -3.08 -6.59
CA TYR A 28 11.38 -2.73 -5.97
C TYR A 28 11.89 -3.84 -5.04
N SER A 29 11.00 -4.49 -4.27
CA SER A 29 11.37 -5.58 -3.35
C SER A 29 11.99 -6.80 -4.04
N ARG A 30 11.71 -6.98 -5.35
CA ARG A 30 12.30 -8.05 -6.17
C ARG A 30 13.75 -7.76 -6.56
N CYS A 31 14.19 -6.51 -6.48
CA CYS A 31 15.55 -6.09 -6.80
C CYS A 31 16.41 -5.90 -5.55
N GLU A 32 15.84 -5.30 -4.49
CA GLU A 32 16.55 -5.00 -3.25
C GLU A 32 15.65 -5.22 -2.02
N PRO A 33 16.21 -5.59 -0.85
CA PRO A 33 15.43 -5.71 0.37
C PRO A 33 14.76 -4.38 0.77
N LEU A 34 13.49 -4.46 1.16
CA LEU A 34 12.76 -3.32 1.69
C LEU A 34 13.34 -2.86 3.04
N PRO A 35 13.35 -1.55 3.34
CA PRO A 35 13.64 -1.08 4.68
C PRO A 35 12.54 -1.54 5.65
N LEU A 36 12.88 -1.68 6.93
CA LEU A 36 11.89 -2.01 7.95
C LEU A 36 11.07 -0.77 8.35
N PHE A 37 9.75 -0.88 8.23
CA PHE A 37 8.76 0.12 8.62
C PHE A 37 8.42 -0.02 10.11
N ARG A 38 9.44 0.06 10.98
CA ARG A 38 9.28 -0.23 12.42
C ARG A 38 8.34 0.72 13.16
N LYS A 39 8.08 1.91 12.62
CA LYS A 39 7.17 2.88 13.24
C LYS A 39 5.72 2.70 12.79
N LEU A 40 5.49 1.97 11.70
CA LEU A 40 4.18 1.79 11.11
C LEU A 40 3.30 0.93 12.04
N SER A 41 2.24 1.54 12.57
CA SER A 41 1.25 0.87 13.42
C SER A 41 -0.12 0.76 12.74
N PHE A 42 -0.42 1.62 11.78
CA PHE A 42 -1.65 1.59 11.00
C PHE A 42 -1.33 1.64 9.50
N LEU A 43 -1.90 0.71 8.74
CA LEU A 43 -1.81 0.68 7.29
C LEU A 43 -3.22 0.57 6.71
N ARG A 44 -3.54 1.48 5.79
CA ARG A 44 -4.68 1.33 4.88
C ARG A 44 -4.17 1.12 3.46
N VAL A 45 -4.73 0.14 2.77
CA VAL A 45 -4.49 -0.09 1.34
C VAL A 45 -5.82 -0.06 0.62
N ASP A 46 -5.96 0.84 -0.36
CA ASP A 46 -7.14 0.92 -1.21
C ASP A 46 -6.84 0.24 -2.56
N PHE A 47 -7.51 -0.89 -2.82
CA PHE A 47 -7.36 -1.68 -4.05
C PHE A 47 -8.37 -1.28 -5.11
N ASP A 48 -7.92 -1.23 -6.36
CA ASP A 48 -8.71 -1.02 -7.58
C ASP A 48 -8.94 -2.31 -8.39
N GLY A 49 -8.76 -3.48 -7.76
CA GLY A 49 -8.81 -4.78 -8.42
C GLY A 49 -8.35 -5.92 -7.53
N TYR A 50 -8.00 -7.06 -8.13
CA TYR A 50 -7.62 -8.29 -7.41
C TYR A 50 -6.13 -8.37 -7.06
N ASN A 51 -5.43 -7.24 -6.98
CA ASN A 51 -3.96 -7.19 -6.86
C ASN A 51 -3.46 -7.28 -5.40
N TRP A 52 -4.17 -8.01 -4.54
CA TRP A 52 -3.87 -8.10 -3.11
C TRP A 52 -2.71 -9.05 -2.77
N GLU A 53 -2.27 -9.86 -3.72
CA GLU A 53 -1.20 -10.85 -3.58
C GLU A 53 0.16 -10.24 -3.21
N MET A 54 0.36 -8.95 -3.50
CA MET A 54 1.58 -8.21 -3.14
C MET A 54 1.62 -7.78 -1.68
N LEU A 55 0.46 -7.71 -1.01
CA LEU A 55 0.32 -7.18 0.34
C LEU A 55 1.11 -8.00 1.38
N PRO A 56 1.05 -9.34 1.41
CA PRO A 56 1.83 -10.13 2.38
C PRO A 56 3.33 -9.84 2.33
N ILE A 57 3.88 -9.54 1.16
CA ILE A 57 5.31 -9.27 0.97
C ILE A 57 5.70 -7.93 1.59
N PHE A 58 4.87 -6.90 1.41
CA PHE A 58 5.08 -5.63 2.07
C PHE A 58 4.92 -5.73 3.60
N LEU A 59 3.95 -6.52 4.07
CA LEU A 59 3.70 -6.71 5.51
C LEU A 59 4.87 -7.36 6.26
N GLN A 60 5.68 -8.19 5.60
CA GLN A 60 6.92 -8.74 6.19
C GLN A 60 7.89 -7.64 6.64
N SER A 61 7.84 -6.46 6.02
CA SER A 61 8.67 -5.31 6.38
C SER A 61 8.06 -4.41 7.46
N CYS A 62 6.88 -4.74 7.99
CA CYS A 62 6.08 -3.92 8.91
C CYS A 62 5.90 -4.60 10.28
N PRO A 63 6.98 -4.81 11.07
CA PRO A 63 6.95 -5.70 12.24
C PRO A 63 6.08 -5.22 13.41
N ASN A 64 5.71 -3.93 13.44
CA ASN A 64 4.91 -3.33 14.52
C ASN A 64 3.51 -2.93 14.08
N LEU A 65 3.04 -3.45 12.94
CA LEU A 65 1.70 -3.13 12.44
C LEU A 65 0.66 -3.68 13.40
N LYS A 66 -0.26 -2.81 13.85
CA LYS A 66 -1.34 -3.16 14.79
C LYS A 66 -2.70 -3.18 14.12
N SER A 67 -2.87 -2.40 13.07
CA SER A 67 -4.13 -2.28 12.35
C SER A 67 -3.87 -2.24 10.85
N LEU A 68 -4.60 -3.09 10.13
CA LEU A 68 -4.61 -3.17 8.68
C LEU A 68 -6.04 -2.96 8.22
N VAL A 69 -6.26 -1.99 7.34
CA VAL A 69 -7.54 -1.75 6.67
C VAL A 69 -7.35 -1.98 5.18
N VAL A 70 -8.20 -2.81 4.60
CA VAL A 70 -8.22 -3.08 3.16
C VAL A 70 -9.51 -2.48 2.60
N GLY A 71 -9.35 -1.44 1.79
CA GLY A 71 -10.44 -0.82 1.03
C GLY A 71 -10.50 -1.37 -0.40
N TYR A 72 -11.68 -1.37 -0.99
CA TYR A 72 -11.87 -1.70 -2.40
C TYR A 72 -12.64 -0.56 -3.08
N THR A 73 -12.02 0.08 -4.06
CA THR A 73 -12.72 1.00 -4.95
C THR A 73 -13.25 0.21 -6.13
N ARG A 74 -14.58 0.00 -6.18
CA ARG A 74 -15.23 -0.53 -7.39
C ARG A 74 -15.00 0.49 -8.51
N SER A 75 -14.27 0.13 -9.54
CA SER A 75 -14.06 0.95 -10.74
C SER A 75 -15.33 1.12 -11.61
N GLY A 76 -16.53 0.97 -11.02
CA GLY A 76 -17.78 0.74 -11.73
C GLY A 76 -18.97 1.66 -11.40
N GLU A 77 -18.80 2.78 -10.68
CA GLU A 77 -19.89 3.78 -10.50
C GLU A 77 -19.39 5.23 -10.62
N ARG A 78 -18.74 5.56 -11.74
CA ARG A 78 -18.91 6.89 -12.37
C ARG A 78 -19.91 6.79 -13.52
N GLY A 79 -21.05 6.14 -13.28
CA GLY A 79 -22.23 6.31 -14.13
C GLY A 79 -22.87 7.65 -13.76
N LYS A 80 -22.75 8.64 -14.64
CA LYS A 80 -23.51 9.89 -14.52
C LYS A 80 -25.00 9.53 -14.46
N LEU A 81 -25.68 9.88 -13.37
CA LEU A 81 -27.14 9.91 -13.34
C LEU A 81 -27.57 11.04 -14.26
N TYR A 82 -27.84 10.73 -15.53
CA TYR A 82 -28.63 11.61 -16.38
C TYR A 82 -30.09 11.40 -15.98
N PHE A 83 -30.66 12.38 -15.30
CA PHE A 83 -32.11 12.50 -15.21
C PHE A 83 -32.58 13.05 -16.57
N ALA A 84 -33.38 12.28 -17.28
CA ALA A 84 -34.23 12.75 -18.38
C ALA A 84 -35.66 12.86 -17.86
#